data_AF-A0A8J7RZN7-F1
#
_entry.id   AF-A0A8J7RZN7-F1
#
_cell.length_a   1.000
_cell.length_b   1.000
_cell.length_c   1.000
_cell.angle_alpha   90.00
_cell.angle_beta   90.00
_cell.angle_gamma   90.00
#
_symmetry.space_group_name_H-M   'P 1'
#
loop_
_entity.id
_entity.type
_entity.pdbx_description
1 polymer ?
#
loop_
_entity_poly.entity_id
_entity_poly.type
_entity_poly.pdbx_seq_one_letter_code
_entity_poly.pdbx_strand_id
1 'polypeptide(L)'
;MLLILVGSALVGNRLHETRATGGVGYLQAEIFLTDEALPVEERKRRFFDRLRPIIVAENARVAEQRATILAARDAGESGGAAAELAARYGIEDWNADDADAADWPSLLARVDTVPLTLALAQAANESNWGRSRFAQEGQNLFGQWCFSEGCGLVPEARDAEDTHEVARFDSINASVRAYLRNLNTGGAYRLLRQTRQRARAADMTPKDGAMADGLADYSARGQAYIHEIKAIIRANRPLMLGSAAE
;
A
#
# COMPACT_ATOMS: atom_id res chain seq x y z
N MET A 1 13.95 55.04 -1.43
CA MET A 1 13.14 55.21 -2.64
C MET A 1 12.42 53.88 -2.88
N LEU A 2 11.09 53.84 -2.66
CA LEU A 2 10.11 52.74 -2.86
C LEU A 2 10.42 51.37 -2.18
N LEU A 3 9.78 50.85 -1.11
CA LEU A 3 8.35 50.53 -0.83
C LEU A 3 7.68 49.77 -1.99
N ILE A 4 7.17 48.53 -1.81
CA ILE A 4 5.85 48.22 -1.23
C ILE A 4 5.78 46.78 -0.63
N LEU A 5 5.05 46.69 0.50
CA LEU A 5 4.54 45.53 1.25
C LEU A 5 3.35 44.83 0.58
N VAL A 6 3.20 43.51 0.79
CA VAL A 6 1.96 42.77 1.19
C VAL A 6 2.47 41.39 1.71
N GLY A 7 2.05 40.76 2.79
CA GLY A 7 0.95 40.91 3.74
C GLY A 7 0.71 39.53 4.35
N SER A 8 0.49 39.50 5.66
CA SER A 8 0.32 38.32 6.52
C SER A 8 -0.86 37.42 6.13
N ALA A 9 -0.73 36.11 6.39
CA ALA A 9 -1.67 35.28 7.18
C ALA A 9 -1.67 33.82 6.72
N LEU A 10 -1.24 32.92 7.61
CA LEU A 10 -1.89 31.67 8.00
C LEU A 10 -0.85 30.78 8.68
N VAL A 11 -0.53 31.16 9.92
CA VAL A 11 -0.12 30.21 10.94
C VAL A 11 -1.35 29.37 11.24
N GLY A 12 -1.38 28.15 10.73
CA GLY A 12 -2.48 27.22 10.96
C GLY A 12 -2.18 25.88 10.32
N ASN A 13 -2.09 24.85 11.16
CA ASN A 13 -2.20 23.44 10.79
C ASN A 13 -0.95 22.63 10.39
N ARG A 14 0.26 23.02 10.81
CA ARG A 14 1.47 22.20 10.56
C ARG A 14 1.89 21.27 11.70
N LEU A 15 1.13 21.18 12.80
CA LEU A 15 1.50 20.38 13.98
C LEU A 15 0.81 19.01 14.06
N HIS A 16 -0.23 18.75 13.27
CA HIS A 16 -0.97 17.48 13.33
C HIS A 16 -0.43 16.37 12.42
N GLU A 17 0.31 16.69 11.34
CA GLU A 17 0.81 15.67 10.41
C GLU A 17 2.06 14.94 10.90
N THR A 18 2.85 15.55 11.78
CA THR A 18 4.10 14.97 12.30
C THR A 18 3.90 13.75 13.21
N ARG A 19 2.70 13.55 13.78
CA ARG A 19 2.42 12.40 14.64
C ARG A 19 2.06 11.13 13.86
N ALA A 20 1.63 11.25 12.61
CA ALA A 20 1.11 10.12 11.84
C ALA A 20 2.19 9.30 11.09
N THR A 21 3.44 9.77 11.05
CA THR A 21 4.50 9.18 10.21
C THR A 21 5.65 8.53 10.97
N GLY A 22 5.60 8.45 12.31
CA GLY A 22 6.67 7.82 13.09
C GLY A 22 8.08 8.38 12.81
N GLY A 23 8.17 9.65 12.41
CA GLY A 23 9.45 10.31 12.07
C GLY A 23 10.03 9.96 10.69
N VAL A 24 9.35 9.18 9.86
CA VAL A 24 9.78 8.92 8.47
C VAL A 24 9.24 10.06 7.60
N GLY A 25 10.11 10.99 7.20
CA GLY A 25 9.77 12.07 6.25
C GLY A 25 9.25 11.51 4.91
N TYR A 26 8.50 12.31 4.16
CA TYR A 26 8.02 11.93 2.82
C TYR A 26 9.21 11.69 1.88
N LEU A 27 9.37 10.46 1.43
CA LEU A 27 10.46 10.09 0.50
C LEU A 27 9.97 10.17 -0.95
N GLN A 28 10.81 10.75 -1.80
CA GLN A 28 10.60 10.88 -3.24
C GLN A 28 11.23 9.69 -3.99
N ALA A 29 10.80 9.43 -5.23
CA ALA A 29 11.29 8.29 -6.01
C ALA A 29 12.80 8.33 -6.32
N GLU A 30 13.42 9.50 -6.30
CA GLU A 30 14.87 9.69 -6.47
C GLU A 30 15.70 8.87 -5.47
N ILE A 31 15.12 8.51 -4.33
CA ILE A 31 15.77 7.60 -3.39
C ILE A 31 16.08 6.25 -4.03
N PHE A 32 15.30 5.79 -5.01
CA PHE A 32 15.49 4.50 -5.66
C PHE A 32 16.48 4.54 -6.81
N LEU A 33 17.01 5.70 -7.19
CA LEU A 33 18.10 5.77 -8.16
C LEU A 33 19.28 4.96 -7.61
N THR A 34 19.60 3.88 -8.33
CA THR A 34 20.77 3.05 -8.06
C THR A 34 21.81 3.33 -9.12
N ASP A 35 23.03 3.60 -8.68
CA ASP A 35 24.18 3.58 -9.57
C ASP A 35 24.26 2.21 -10.26
N GLU A 36 24.13 2.21 -11.59
CA GLU A 36 24.15 0.98 -12.41
C GLU A 36 25.51 0.27 -12.32
N ALA A 37 26.57 0.94 -11.85
CA ALA A 37 27.86 0.33 -11.56
C ALA A 37 27.85 -0.57 -10.31
N LEU A 38 26.84 -0.46 -9.43
CA LEU A 38 26.73 -1.30 -8.25
C LEU A 38 26.41 -2.75 -8.61
N PRO A 39 26.96 -3.75 -7.88
CA PRO A 39 26.58 -5.14 -8.02
C PRO A 39 25.08 -5.36 -7.85
N VAL A 40 24.51 -6.32 -8.60
CA VAL A 40 23.06 -6.61 -8.61
C VAL A 40 22.50 -6.79 -7.20
N GLU A 41 23.18 -7.54 -6.34
CA GLU A 41 22.74 -7.78 -4.96
C GLU A 41 22.69 -6.49 -4.13
N GLU A 42 23.68 -5.60 -4.28
CA GLU A 42 23.72 -4.29 -3.60
C GLU A 42 22.53 -3.44 -4.02
N ARG A 43 22.20 -3.42 -5.33
CA ARG A 43 21.06 -2.66 -5.85
C ARG A 43 19.75 -3.16 -5.26
N LYS A 44 19.57 -4.48 -5.21
CA LYS A 44 18.39 -5.11 -4.59
C LYS A 44 18.29 -4.80 -3.10
N ARG A 45 19.40 -4.90 -2.37
CA ARG A 45 19.48 -4.55 -0.95
C ARG A 45 19.04 -3.11 -0.70
N ARG A 46 19.62 -2.14 -1.44
CA ARG A 46 19.22 -0.73 -1.34
C ARG A 46 17.76 -0.49 -1.65
N PHE A 47 17.22 -1.17 -2.68
CA PHE A 47 15.79 -1.09 -2.99
C PHE A 47 14.93 -1.52 -1.80
N PHE A 48 15.23 -2.68 -1.21
CA PHE A 48 14.49 -3.17 -0.05
C PHE A 48 14.66 -2.29 1.18
N ASP A 49 15.89 -1.87 1.52
CA ASP A 49 16.15 -1.06 2.71
C ASP A 49 15.43 0.29 2.68
N ARG A 50 15.28 0.90 1.50
CA ARG A 50 14.54 2.17 1.34
C ARG A 50 13.04 1.99 1.44
N LEU A 51 12.50 0.90 0.87
CA LEU A 51 11.06 0.67 0.81
C LEU A 51 10.51 0.03 2.10
N ARG A 52 11.30 -0.80 2.78
CA ARG A 52 10.93 -1.50 4.02
C ARG A 52 10.32 -0.58 5.09
N PRO A 53 10.95 0.53 5.51
CA PRO A 53 10.38 1.40 6.54
C PRO A 53 9.03 2.01 6.12
N ILE A 54 8.84 2.30 4.83
CA ILE A 54 7.59 2.86 4.31
C ILE A 54 6.46 1.83 4.40
N ILE A 55 6.70 0.60 3.95
CA ILE A 55 5.71 -0.48 4.03
C ILE A 55 5.40 -0.83 5.49
N VAL A 56 6.41 -0.86 6.36
CA VAL A 56 6.22 -1.09 7.80
C VAL A 56 5.34 0.01 8.41
N ALA A 57 5.61 1.28 8.12
CA ALA A 57 4.82 2.40 8.64
C ALA A 57 3.35 2.36 8.14
N GLU A 58 3.13 2.10 6.84
CA GLU A 58 1.77 2.03 6.31
C GLU A 58 1.00 0.78 6.80
N ASN A 59 1.68 -0.35 7.01
CA ASN A 59 1.06 -1.50 7.69
C ASN A 59 0.75 -1.20 9.16
N ALA A 60 1.62 -0.48 9.88
CA ALA A 60 1.35 -0.08 11.26
C ALA A 60 0.09 0.81 11.34
N ARG A 61 -0.07 1.74 10.39
CA ARG A 61 -1.29 2.55 10.26
C ARG A 61 -2.54 1.69 10.04
N VAL A 62 -2.47 0.66 9.21
CA VAL A 62 -3.59 -0.28 9.00
C VAL A 62 -3.86 -1.13 10.25
N ALA A 63 -2.82 -1.54 10.97
CA ALA A 63 -2.96 -2.30 12.21
C ALA A 63 -3.62 -1.46 13.32
N GLU A 64 -3.29 -0.18 13.43
CA GLU A 64 -3.94 0.76 14.35
C GLU A 64 -5.43 0.90 14.01
N GLN A 65 -5.77 1.11 12.74
CA GLN A 65 -7.18 1.15 12.29
C GLN A 65 -7.93 -0.14 12.61
N ARG A 66 -7.28 -1.30 12.45
CA ARG A 66 -7.86 -2.59 12.82
C ARG A 66 -8.11 -2.66 14.34
N ALA A 67 -7.17 -2.20 15.16
CA ALA A 67 -7.33 -2.18 16.61
C ALA A 67 -8.50 -1.27 17.03
N THR A 68 -8.65 -0.11 16.38
CA THR A 68 -9.82 0.77 16.58
C THR A 68 -11.13 0.06 16.28
N ILE A 69 -11.23 -0.68 15.17
CA ILE A 69 -12.44 -1.42 14.79
C ILE A 69 -12.74 -2.54 15.78
N LEU A 70 -11.72 -3.26 16.26
CA LEU A 70 -11.89 -4.32 17.26
C LEU A 70 -12.41 -3.75 18.59
N ALA A 71 -11.82 -2.64 19.06
CA ALA A 71 -12.28 -1.98 20.27
C ALA A 71 -13.73 -1.46 20.15
N ALA A 72 -14.07 -0.86 19.01
CA ALA A 72 -15.42 -0.39 18.72
C ALA A 72 -16.44 -1.53 18.70
N ARG A 73 -16.09 -2.66 18.06
CA ARG A 73 -16.91 -3.89 18.08
C ARG A 73 -17.16 -4.39 19.49
N ASP A 74 -16.10 -4.51 20.28
CA ASP A 74 -16.17 -5.08 21.63
C ASP A 74 -16.96 -4.15 22.59
N ALA A 75 -17.00 -2.85 22.29
CA ALA A 75 -17.81 -1.85 22.99
C ALA A 75 -19.26 -1.73 22.45
N GLY A 76 -19.59 -2.36 21.31
CA GLY A 76 -20.89 -2.19 20.65
C GLY A 76 -21.07 -0.82 19.98
N GLU A 77 -19.99 -0.13 19.63
CA GLU A 77 -19.99 1.21 19.05
C GLU A 77 -19.86 1.14 17.52
N SER A 78 -20.98 1.08 16.80
CA SER A 78 -20.99 1.03 15.33
C SER A 78 -20.80 2.39 14.64
N GLY A 79 -20.95 3.49 15.38
CA GLY A 79 -20.77 4.86 14.88
C GLY A 79 -19.31 5.34 14.84
N GLY A 80 -19.12 6.66 14.77
CA GLY A 80 -17.81 7.32 14.90
C GLY A 80 -16.71 6.71 14.02
N ALA A 81 -15.62 6.29 14.65
CA ALA A 81 -14.46 5.74 13.95
C ALA A 81 -14.76 4.45 13.15
N ALA A 82 -15.70 3.61 13.62
CA ALA A 82 -16.09 2.40 12.90
C ALA A 82 -16.81 2.75 11.59
N ALA A 83 -17.78 3.64 11.64
CA ALA A 83 -18.49 4.14 10.46
C ALA A 83 -17.55 4.87 9.48
N GLU A 84 -16.62 5.70 9.97
CA GLU A 84 -15.63 6.37 9.13
C GLU A 84 -14.70 5.38 8.40
N LEU A 85 -14.26 4.33 9.10
CA LEU A 85 -13.43 3.29 8.50
C LEU A 85 -14.23 2.40 7.55
N ALA A 86 -15.49 2.11 7.85
CA ALA A 86 -16.40 1.40 6.96
C ALA A 86 -16.54 2.13 5.62
N ALA A 87 -16.85 3.41 5.65
CA ALA A 87 -16.93 4.26 4.46
C ALA A 87 -15.58 4.32 3.71
N ARG A 88 -14.47 4.54 4.43
CA ARG A 88 -13.12 4.59 3.84
C ARG A 88 -12.72 3.30 3.14
N TYR A 89 -13.11 2.15 3.69
CA TYR A 89 -12.84 0.83 3.12
C TYR A 89 -13.96 0.34 2.18
N GLY A 90 -14.95 1.18 1.85
CA GLY A 90 -15.99 0.94 0.85
C GLY A 90 -17.03 -0.10 1.27
N ILE A 91 -17.38 -0.14 2.56
CA ILE A 91 -18.55 -0.87 3.05
C ILE A 91 -19.74 0.11 2.96
N GLU A 92 -20.58 -0.07 1.94
CA GLU A 92 -21.67 0.85 1.62
C GLU A 92 -22.87 0.67 2.57
N ASP A 93 -23.18 -0.57 2.96
CA ASP A 93 -24.34 -0.91 3.79
C ASP A 93 -24.03 -0.91 5.31
N TRP A 94 -23.05 -0.12 5.76
CA TRP A 94 -22.69 -0.08 7.18
C TRP A 94 -23.75 0.68 8.01
N ASN A 95 -24.38 0.00 8.95
CA ASN A 95 -25.33 0.63 9.87
C ASN A 95 -24.59 1.32 11.03
N ALA A 96 -24.44 2.65 10.95
CA ALA A 96 -23.75 3.42 11.99
C ALA A 96 -24.50 3.46 13.33
N ASP A 97 -25.80 3.16 13.35
CA ASP A 97 -26.64 3.22 14.56
C ASP A 97 -26.87 1.83 15.19
N ASP A 98 -26.76 0.76 14.39
CA ASP A 98 -27.06 -0.61 14.82
C ASP A 98 -26.39 -1.64 13.89
N ALA A 99 -25.05 -1.62 13.82
CA ALA A 99 -24.32 -2.68 13.10
C ALA A 99 -24.36 -3.97 13.92
N ASP A 100 -24.85 -5.05 13.31
CA ASP A 100 -24.99 -6.32 14.00
C ASP A 100 -23.67 -7.12 13.97
N ALA A 101 -23.66 -8.27 14.64
CA ALA A 101 -22.48 -9.13 14.67
C ALA A 101 -22.04 -9.64 13.29
N ALA A 102 -22.93 -9.64 12.28
CA ALA A 102 -22.65 -10.08 10.92
C ALA A 102 -21.98 -8.98 10.05
N ASP A 103 -22.05 -7.71 10.45
CA ASP A 103 -21.42 -6.59 9.73
C ASP A 103 -19.89 -6.51 9.96
N TRP A 104 -19.45 -6.73 11.20
CA TRP A 104 -18.03 -6.61 11.60
C TRP A 104 -17.06 -7.49 10.81
N PRO A 105 -17.37 -8.76 10.48
CA PRO A 105 -16.51 -9.59 9.64
C PRO A 105 -16.16 -8.96 8.29
N SER A 106 -17.10 -8.24 7.65
CA SER A 106 -16.87 -7.59 6.36
C SER A 106 -15.86 -6.46 6.47
N LEU A 107 -15.99 -5.63 7.50
CA LEU A 107 -15.03 -4.56 7.79
C LEU A 107 -13.66 -5.10 8.19
N LEU A 108 -13.62 -6.07 9.11
CA LEU A 108 -12.39 -6.72 9.56
C LEU A 108 -11.68 -7.50 8.44
N ALA A 109 -12.38 -8.02 7.44
CA ALA A 109 -11.74 -8.65 6.28
C ALA A 109 -10.99 -7.63 5.40
N ARG A 110 -11.49 -6.39 5.33
CA ARG A 110 -10.88 -5.29 4.56
C ARG A 110 -9.77 -4.58 5.34
N VAL A 111 -9.92 -4.35 6.64
CA VAL A 111 -8.91 -3.65 7.46
C VAL A 111 -7.91 -4.62 8.09
N ASP A 112 -6.94 -5.08 7.30
CA ASP A 112 -5.81 -5.87 7.78
C ASP A 112 -4.52 -5.55 7.00
N THR A 113 -3.40 -5.82 7.64
CA THR A 113 -2.05 -5.70 7.13
C THR A 113 -1.77 -6.65 5.96
N VAL A 114 -0.76 -6.32 5.17
CA VAL A 114 -0.22 -7.16 4.09
C VAL A 114 1.21 -7.59 4.46
N PRO A 115 1.60 -8.87 4.30
CA PRO A 115 2.96 -9.31 4.61
C PRO A 115 4.03 -8.46 3.93
N LEU A 116 5.02 -8.02 4.71
CA LEU A 116 6.09 -7.13 4.25
C LEU A 116 6.81 -7.68 3.00
N THR A 117 7.21 -8.96 3.04
CA THR A 117 7.90 -9.63 1.93
C THR A 117 7.06 -9.70 0.66
N LEU A 118 5.74 -9.85 0.78
CA LEU A 118 4.83 -9.85 -0.36
C LEU A 118 4.80 -8.47 -1.03
N ALA A 119 4.60 -7.42 -0.24
CA ALA A 119 4.56 -6.06 -0.75
C ALA A 119 5.91 -5.63 -1.36
N LEU A 120 7.04 -6.01 -0.74
CA LEU A 120 8.37 -5.77 -1.30
C LEU A 120 8.59 -6.51 -2.63
N ALA A 121 8.13 -7.76 -2.74
CA ALA A 121 8.26 -8.55 -3.96
C ALA A 121 7.42 -7.98 -5.11
N GLN A 122 6.17 -7.59 -4.83
CA GLN A 122 5.32 -6.94 -5.83
C GLN A 122 5.93 -5.62 -6.27
N ALA A 123 6.38 -4.77 -5.33
CA ALA A 123 7.06 -3.52 -5.70
C ALA A 123 8.28 -3.77 -6.58
N ALA A 124 9.14 -4.74 -6.25
CA ALA A 124 10.31 -5.07 -7.05
C ALA A 124 9.94 -5.50 -8.48
N ASN A 125 8.89 -6.31 -8.61
CA ASN A 125 8.38 -6.79 -9.89
C ASN A 125 7.78 -5.65 -10.73
N GLU A 126 6.81 -4.92 -10.18
CA GLU A 126 6.05 -3.88 -10.90
C GLU A 126 6.91 -2.67 -11.29
N SER A 127 7.90 -2.31 -10.47
CA SER A 127 8.73 -1.13 -10.70
C SER A 127 10.05 -1.41 -11.40
N ASN A 128 10.33 -2.66 -11.79
CA ASN A 128 11.66 -3.09 -12.23
C ASN A 128 12.75 -2.65 -11.23
N TRP A 129 12.57 -3.01 -9.95
CA TRP A 129 13.45 -2.62 -8.84
C TRP A 129 13.59 -1.10 -8.67
N GLY A 130 12.49 -0.38 -8.90
CA GLY A 130 12.40 1.07 -8.79
C GLY A 130 12.80 1.82 -10.05
N ARG A 131 13.25 1.16 -11.13
CA ARG A 131 13.83 1.81 -12.30
C ARG A 131 12.82 2.19 -13.40
N SER A 132 11.57 1.76 -13.30
CA SER A 132 10.57 2.08 -14.31
C SER A 132 10.30 3.59 -14.37
N ARG A 133 9.92 4.10 -15.56
CA ARG A 133 9.51 5.51 -15.73
C ARG A 133 8.40 5.90 -14.76
N PHE A 134 7.42 5.03 -14.58
CA PHE A 134 6.32 5.26 -13.64
C PHE A 134 6.75 5.28 -12.17
N ALA A 135 7.76 4.49 -11.79
CA ALA A 135 8.34 4.56 -10.46
C ALA A 135 9.07 5.90 -10.25
N GLN A 136 9.90 6.30 -11.22
CA GLN A 136 10.76 7.49 -11.11
C GLN A 136 9.98 8.82 -11.24
N GLU A 137 9.12 8.95 -12.25
CA GLU A 137 8.37 10.19 -12.52
C GLU A 137 7.02 10.23 -11.78
N GLY A 138 6.40 9.05 -11.62
CA GLY A 138 5.06 8.89 -11.06
C GLY A 138 5.03 8.52 -9.58
N GLN A 139 6.18 8.19 -8.99
CA GLN A 139 6.28 7.63 -7.63
C GLN A 139 5.43 6.36 -7.46
N ASN A 140 5.15 5.64 -8.55
CA ASN A 140 4.23 4.52 -8.60
C ASN A 140 4.99 3.19 -8.68
N LEU A 141 5.27 2.59 -7.52
CA LEU A 141 6.03 1.35 -7.42
C LEU A 141 5.23 0.10 -7.79
N PHE A 142 3.91 0.22 -7.97
CA PHE A 142 2.99 -0.91 -8.05
C PHE A 142 2.18 -0.96 -9.36
N GLY A 143 2.48 -0.06 -10.31
CA GLY A 143 1.78 0.01 -11.59
C GLY A 143 0.29 0.35 -11.45
N GLN A 144 -0.09 1.13 -10.43
CA GLN A 144 -1.49 1.43 -10.15
C GLN A 144 -2.10 2.31 -11.24
N TRP A 145 -3.18 1.82 -11.86
CA TRP A 145 -3.96 2.56 -12.83
C TRP A 145 -4.85 3.63 -12.18
N CYS A 146 -5.16 4.67 -12.94
CA CYS A 146 -6.20 5.63 -12.66
C CYS A 146 -6.98 5.93 -13.95
N PHE A 147 -8.23 6.39 -13.81
CA PHE A 147 -9.23 6.40 -14.90
C PHE A 147 -9.81 7.80 -15.16
N SER A 148 -9.15 8.85 -14.66
CA SER A 148 -9.53 10.24 -14.91
C SER A 148 -8.45 10.89 -15.75
N GLU A 149 -8.82 11.66 -16.77
CA GLU A 149 -7.82 12.33 -17.61
C GLU A 149 -6.90 13.23 -16.77
N GLY A 150 -5.58 13.09 -16.94
CA GLY A 150 -4.56 13.85 -16.22
C GLY A 150 -4.29 13.37 -14.78
N CYS A 151 -4.80 12.21 -14.37
CA CYS A 151 -4.53 11.64 -13.05
C CYS A 151 -3.12 11.05 -12.90
N GLY A 152 -2.39 10.88 -14.01
CA GLY A 152 -1.11 10.19 -14.00
C GLY A 152 -0.30 10.38 -15.26
N LEU A 153 0.45 9.33 -15.59
CA LEU A 153 1.34 9.25 -16.74
C LEU A 153 0.70 8.36 -17.80
N VAL A 154 0.60 8.88 -19.03
CA VAL A 154 0.12 8.10 -20.17
C VAL A 154 1.17 7.05 -20.55
N PRO A 155 0.82 5.76 -20.65
CA PRO A 155 1.72 4.74 -21.18
C PRO A 155 2.09 5.01 -22.64
N GLU A 156 3.36 4.83 -22.98
CA GLU A 156 3.86 5.08 -24.35
C GLU A 156 3.27 4.10 -25.38
N ALA A 157 2.95 2.88 -24.93
CA ALA A 157 2.38 1.81 -25.75
C ALA A 157 0.88 1.61 -25.49
N ARG A 158 0.15 2.65 -25.10
CA ARG A 158 -1.31 2.56 -24.85
C ARG A 158 -2.07 2.43 -26.17
N ASP A 159 -2.99 1.46 -26.23
CA ASP A 159 -3.90 1.34 -27.36
C ASP A 159 -4.81 2.59 -27.46
N ALA A 160 -5.21 2.97 -28.67
CA ALA A 160 -5.97 4.21 -28.88
C ALA A 160 -7.33 4.23 -28.14
N GLU A 161 -7.87 3.06 -27.81
CA GLU A 161 -9.16 2.87 -27.12
C GLU A 161 -9.03 2.90 -25.60
N ASP A 162 -7.82 2.76 -25.07
CA ASP A 162 -7.57 2.79 -23.63
C ASP A 162 -7.54 4.22 -23.10
N THR A 163 -8.35 4.50 -22.09
CA THR A 163 -8.43 5.82 -21.44
C THR A 163 -7.68 5.87 -20.11
N HIS A 164 -7.18 4.74 -19.64
CA HIS A 164 -6.48 4.64 -18.36
C HIS A 164 -5.09 5.29 -18.43
N GLU A 165 -4.63 5.81 -17.29
CA GLU A 165 -3.28 6.34 -17.05
C GLU A 165 -2.63 5.61 -15.87
N VAL A 166 -1.31 5.66 -15.77
CA VAL A 166 -0.61 5.13 -14.59
C VAL A 166 -0.53 6.23 -13.54
N ALA A 167 -1.18 6.04 -12.40
CA ALA A 167 -1.35 7.05 -11.37
C ALA A 167 -0.02 7.69 -10.96
N ARG A 168 -0.04 9.01 -10.77
CA ARG A 168 1.04 9.77 -10.16
C ARG A 168 0.73 10.04 -8.69
N PHE A 169 1.71 9.87 -7.83
CA PHE A 169 1.60 10.12 -6.40
C PHE A 169 2.52 11.24 -5.95
N ASP A 170 2.14 11.93 -4.86
CA ASP A 170 2.96 12.99 -4.24
C ASP A 170 4.18 12.45 -3.49
N SER A 171 4.13 11.18 -3.09
CA SER A 171 5.19 10.48 -2.37
C SER A 171 5.12 8.96 -2.60
N ILE A 172 6.24 8.27 -2.37
CA ILE A 172 6.26 6.79 -2.32
C ILE A 172 5.32 6.27 -1.23
N ASN A 173 5.22 6.97 -0.09
CA ASN A 173 4.27 6.65 0.99
C ASN A 173 2.83 6.65 0.48
N ALA A 174 2.44 7.66 -0.31
CA ALA A 174 1.11 7.74 -0.90
C ALA A 174 0.85 6.57 -1.87
N SER A 175 1.86 6.18 -2.67
CA SER A 175 1.75 5.01 -3.55
C SER A 175 1.58 3.71 -2.78
N VAL A 176 2.38 3.47 -1.74
CA VAL A 176 2.27 2.28 -0.86
C VAL A 176 0.89 2.26 -0.18
N ARG A 177 0.42 3.40 0.32
CA ARG A 177 -0.89 3.53 0.94
C ARG A 177 -2.02 3.16 -0.02
N ALA A 178 -1.98 3.68 -1.25
CA ALA A 178 -2.96 3.37 -2.27
C ALA A 178 -2.93 1.87 -2.64
N TYR A 179 -1.73 1.28 -2.77
CA TYR A 179 -1.56 -0.15 -3.04
C TYR A 179 -2.16 -1.02 -1.94
N LEU A 180 -1.87 -0.72 -0.67
CA LEU A 180 -2.45 -1.45 0.47
C LEU A 180 -3.97 -1.30 0.50
N ARG A 181 -4.50 -0.10 0.21
CA ARG A 181 -5.96 0.12 0.11
C ARG A 181 -6.55 -0.74 -1.00
N ASN A 182 -5.94 -0.78 -2.17
CA ASN A 182 -6.41 -1.57 -3.31
C ASN A 182 -6.54 -3.07 -2.93
N LEU A 183 -5.50 -3.67 -2.35
CA LEU A 183 -5.57 -5.08 -1.88
C LEU A 183 -6.65 -5.29 -0.80
N ASN A 184 -6.87 -4.27 0.02
CA ASN A 184 -7.84 -4.30 1.10
C ASN A 184 -9.29 -4.07 0.65
N THR A 185 -9.56 -3.48 -0.51
CA THR A 185 -10.92 -3.14 -0.93
C THR A 185 -11.33 -3.73 -2.28
N GLY A 186 -10.40 -3.93 -3.22
CA GLY A 186 -10.70 -4.35 -4.60
C GLY A 186 -11.36 -5.72 -4.69
N GLY A 187 -12.32 -5.88 -5.61
CA GLY A 187 -13.06 -7.13 -5.81
C GLY A 187 -12.16 -8.33 -6.15
N ALA A 188 -11.17 -8.08 -7.02
CA ALA A 188 -10.11 -9.02 -7.43
C ALA A 188 -9.36 -9.68 -6.26
N TYR A 189 -9.22 -8.98 -5.12
CA TYR A 189 -8.42 -9.43 -3.99
C TYR A 189 -9.23 -10.10 -2.88
N ARG A 190 -10.47 -10.51 -3.17
CA ARG A 190 -11.34 -11.19 -2.20
C ARG A 190 -10.69 -12.46 -1.65
N LEU A 191 -10.07 -13.27 -2.51
CA LEU A 191 -9.38 -14.49 -2.09
C LEU A 191 -8.20 -14.19 -1.16
N LEU A 192 -7.40 -13.17 -1.48
CA LEU A 192 -6.32 -12.69 -0.61
C LEU A 192 -6.84 -12.30 0.78
N ARG A 193 -7.95 -11.55 0.84
CA ARG A 193 -8.57 -11.17 2.12
C ARG A 193 -9.10 -12.35 2.91
N GLN A 194 -9.76 -13.31 2.25
CA GLN A 194 -10.23 -14.54 2.89
C GLN A 194 -9.07 -15.36 3.46
N THR A 195 -7.95 -15.45 2.74
CA THR A 195 -6.75 -16.15 3.24
C THR A 195 -6.22 -15.51 4.52
N ARG A 196 -6.17 -14.17 4.61
CA ARG A 196 -5.82 -13.50 5.88
C ARG A 196 -6.83 -13.80 6.97
N GLN A 197 -8.12 -13.67 6.66
CA GLN A 197 -9.19 -13.88 7.63
C GLN A 197 -9.13 -15.28 8.25
N ARG A 198 -8.92 -16.33 7.44
CA ARG A 198 -8.74 -17.71 7.92
C ARG A 198 -7.50 -17.86 8.79
N ALA A 199 -6.38 -17.25 8.40
CA ALA A 199 -5.17 -17.28 9.21
C ALA A 199 -5.40 -16.62 10.59
N ARG A 200 -6.04 -15.44 10.62
CA ARG A 200 -6.37 -14.75 11.88
C ARG A 200 -7.32 -15.55 12.76
N ALA A 201 -8.34 -16.19 12.18
CA ALA A 201 -9.27 -17.03 12.93
C ALA A 201 -8.61 -18.27 13.55
N ALA A 202 -7.45 -18.67 13.03
CA ALA A 202 -6.62 -19.74 13.57
C ALA A 202 -5.47 -19.22 14.46
N ASP A 203 -5.50 -17.96 14.88
CA ASP A 203 -4.42 -17.27 15.61
C ASP A 203 -3.05 -17.33 14.92
N MET A 204 -3.06 -17.43 13.59
CA MET A 204 -1.86 -17.45 12.75
C MET A 204 -1.62 -16.09 12.09
N THR A 205 -0.34 -15.77 11.88
CA THR A 205 0.04 -14.65 11.02
C THR A 205 -0.15 -15.05 9.55
N PRO A 206 -0.83 -14.22 8.72
CA PRO A 206 -0.96 -14.48 7.29
C PRO A 206 0.41 -14.63 6.63
N LYS A 207 0.66 -15.79 6.01
CA LYS A 207 1.93 -16.09 5.35
C LYS A 207 1.95 -15.53 3.93
N ASP A 208 3.08 -14.97 3.54
CA ASP A 208 3.31 -14.36 2.22
C ASP A 208 3.03 -15.33 1.05
N GLY A 209 3.49 -16.58 1.14
CA GLY A 209 3.26 -17.59 0.10
C GLY A 209 1.78 -17.90 -0.14
N ALA A 210 0.99 -18.06 0.92
CA ALA A 210 -0.45 -18.33 0.80
C ALA A 210 -1.22 -17.08 0.35
N MET A 211 -0.77 -15.90 0.76
CA MET A 211 -1.32 -14.63 0.33
C MET A 211 -1.09 -14.36 -1.17
N ALA A 212 0.08 -14.73 -1.68
CA ALA A 212 0.40 -14.59 -3.10
C ALA A 212 -0.55 -15.37 -4.00
N ASP A 213 -1.12 -16.50 -3.55
CA ASP A 213 -2.11 -17.26 -4.32
C ASP A 213 -3.41 -16.48 -4.56
N GLY A 214 -3.69 -15.47 -3.74
CA GLY A 214 -4.82 -14.55 -3.91
C GLY A 214 -4.57 -13.40 -4.89
N LEU A 215 -3.43 -13.39 -5.60
CA LEU A 215 -3.05 -12.33 -6.55
C LEU A 215 -3.29 -12.72 -8.02
N ALA A 216 -4.07 -13.76 -8.30
CA ALA A 216 -4.33 -14.22 -9.68
C ALA A 216 -4.87 -13.09 -10.57
N ASP A 217 -5.76 -12.25 -10.02
CA ASP A 217 -6.38 -11.14 -10.74
C ASP A 217 -5.57 -9.83 -10.65
N TYR A 218 -4.38 -9.85 -10.03
CA TYR A 218 -3.48 -8.69 -10.03
C TYR A 218 -2.86 -8.44 -11.41
N SER A 219 -2.65 -9.51 -12.18
CA SER A 219 -2.00 -9.46 -13.49
C SER A 219 -2.73 -10.36 -14.48
N ALA A 220 -2.86 -9.92 -15.74
CA ALA A 220 -3.34 -10.77 -16.83
C ALA A 220 -2.53 -12.06 -17.00
N ARG A 221 -1.31 -12.12 -16.45
CA ARG A 221 -0.44 -13.31 -16.43
C ARG A 221 -0.89 -14.39 -15.43
N GLY A 222 -1.83 -14.09 -14.53
CA GLY A 222 -2.45 -15.07 -13.62
C GLY A 222 -1.44 -15.88 -12.79
N GLN A 223 -1.44 -17.21 -12.96
CA GLN A 223 -0.55 -18.10 -12.21
C GLN A 223 0.95 -17.84 -12.45
N ALA A 224 1.34 -17.40 -13.66
CA ALA A 224 2.74 -17.08 -13.94
C ALA A 224 3.22 -15.90 -13.09
N TYR A 225 2.35 -14.93 -12.82
CA TYR A 225 2.62 -13.82 -11.91
C TYR A 225 2.85 -14.31 -10.48
N ILE A 226 1.97 -15.18 -9.98
CA ILE A 226 2.07 -15.75 -8.63
C ILE A 226 3.41 -16.48 -8.45
N HIS A 227 3.82 -17.28 -9.45
CA HIS A 227 5.10 -17.99 -9.43
C HIS A 227 6.30 -17.02 -9.36
N GLU A 228 6.26 -15.94 -10.13
CA GLU A 228 7.31 -14.91 -10.13
C GLU A 228 7.42 -14.20 -8.78
N ILE A 229 6.30 -13.78 -8.20
CA ILE A 229 6.28 -13.17 -6.86
C ILE A 229 6.85 -14.14 -5.82
N LYS A 230 6.43 -15.40 -5.82
CA LYS A 230 6.96 -16.43 -4.91
C LYS A 230 8.47 -16.66 -5.14
N ALA A 231 8.94 -16.61 -6.38
CA ALA A 231 10.36 -16.76 -6.70
C ALA A 231 11.19 -15.56 -6.19
N ILE A 232 10.71 -14.34 -6.39
CA ILE A 232 11.33 -13.11 -5.86
C ILE A 232 11.43 -13.19 -4.34
N ILE A 233 10.35 -13.59 -3.65
CA ILE A 233 10.37 -13.76 -2.19
C ILE A 233 11.43 -14.77 -1.76
N ARG A 234 11.44 -15.97 -2.36
CA ARG A 234 12.40 -17.03 -1.98
C ARG A 234 13.85 -16.60 -2.20
N ALA A 235 14.15 -16.03 -3.36
CA ALA A 235 15.52 -15.67 -3.76
C ALA A 235 16.10 -14.49 -2.97
N ASN A 236 15.25 -13.62 -2.43
CA ASN A 236 15.69 -12.36 -1.81
C ASN A 236 15.28 -12.23 -0.34
N ARG A 237 14.73 -13.29 0.29
CA ARG A 237 14.22 -13.24 1.68
C ARG A 237 15.22 -12.66 2.68
N PRO A 238 16.52 -13.01 2.68
CA PRO A 238 17.50 -12.41 3.60
C PRO A 238 17.60 -10.89 3.41
N LEU A 239 17.66 -10.43 2.17
CA LEU A 239 17.72 -9.00 1.84
C LEU A 239 16.43 -8.27 2.21
N MET A 240 15.27 -8.92 2.08
CA MET A 240 13.97 -8.33 2.40
C MET A 240 13.78 -8.11 3.90
N LEU A 241 14.24 -9.04 4.73
CA LEU A 241 14.11 -8.96 6.18
C LEU A 241 15.20 -8.11 6.84
N GLY A 242 16.32 -7.89 6.14
CA GLY A 242 17.48 -7.19 6.69
C GLY A 242 18.23 -8.05 7.71
N SER A 243 19.23 -7.47 8.38
CA SER A 243 20.04 -8.13 9.40
C SER A 243 19.29 -8.42 10.72
N ALA A 244 18.00 -8.10 10.81
CA ALA A 244 17.18 -8.35 12.00
C ALA A 244 16.54 -9.77 12.00
N ALA A 245 16.96 -10.65 11.10
CA ALA A 245 16.44 -12.01 10.93
C ALA A 245 17.47 -13.13 11.21
N GLU A 246 18.62 -12.78 11.77
CA GLU A 246 19.58 -13.69 12.40
C GLU A 246 19.52 -13.53 13.92
#